data_AF-A0A2P4SJX2-F1
#
_entry.id   AF-A0A2P4SJX2-F1
#
_cell.length_a   1.000
_cell.length_b   1.000
_cell.length_c   1.000
_cell.angle_alpha   90.00
_cell.angle_beta   90.00
_cell.angle_gamma   90.00
#
_symmetry.space_group_name_H-M   'P 1'
#
loop_
_entity.id
_entity.type
_entity.pdbx_description
1 polymer ?
#
loop_
_entity_poly.entity_id
_entity_poly.type
_entity_poly.pdbx_seq_one_letter_code
_entity_poly.pdbx_strand_id
1 'polypeptide(L)'
;AIFEGNAAKDDEVFKQAVSDLNLNDDILQSEKITYSIKLIEANNPFHAVQEVWVLVNMHIQEKRQSIPFQGTYPINGIPPTALKA
;
A
#
# COMPACT_ATOMS: atom_id res chain seq x y z
N ALA A 1 21.98 -4.11 -17.28
CA ALA A 1 21.01 -2.98 -17.24
C ALA A 1 21.48 -1.92 -16.24
N ILE A 2 21.00 -0.66 -16.31
CA ILE A 2 21.40 0.43 -15.38
C ILE A 2 20.91 0.17 -13.93
N PHE A 3 20.00 -0.80 -13.73
CA PHE A 3 19.29 -1.04 -12.47
C PHE A 3 19.76 -2.26 -11.66
N GLU A 4 20.67 -3.09 -12.17
CA GLU A 4 20.99 -4.39 -11.54
C GLU A 4 22.05 -4.29 -10.43
N GLY A 5 22.77 -3.18 -10.30
CA GLY A 5 23.91 -3.06 -9.37
C GLY A 5 23.57 -2.61 -7.95
N ASN A 6 22.42 -1.98 -7.73
CA ASN A 6 22.16 -1.23 -6.48
C ASN A 6 20.82 -1.53 -5.78
N ALA A 7 19.96 -2.43 -6.29
CA ALA A 7 18.63 -2.65 -5.70
C ALA A 7 18.65 -3.00 -4.20
N ALA A 8 19.66 -3.73 -3.72
CA ALA A 8 19.84 -4.01 -2.29
C ALA A 8 20.25 -2.77 -1.49
N LYS A 9 21.14 -1.93 -2.05
CA LYS A 9 21.53 -0.65 -1.43
C LYS A 9 20.37 0.34 -1.42
N ASP A 10 19.58 0.37 -2.48
CA ASP A 10 18.41 1.23 -2.60
C ASP A 10 17.35 0.83 -1.56
N ASP A 11 17.15 -0.47 -1.32
CA ASP A 11 16.28 -0.98 -0.24
C ASP A 11 16.78 -0.55 1.15
N GLU A 12 18.09 -0.66 1.42
CA GLU A 12 18.69 -0.20 2.67
C GLU A 12 18.55 1.31 2.88
N VAL A 13 18.88 2.12 1.86
CA VAL A 13 18.76 3.59 1.91
C VAL A 13 17.30 4.00 2.07
N PHE A 14 16.37 3.34 1.38
CA PHE A 14 14.94 3.60 1.51
C PHE A 14 14.45 3.33 2.93
N LYS A 15 14.79 2.17 3.51
CA LYS A 15 14.42 1.81 4.88
C LYS A 15 15.00 2.78 5.90
N GLN A 16 16.24 3.19 5.71
CA GLN A 16 16.89 4.18 6.58
C GLN A 16 16.16 5.52 6.53
N ALA A 17 15.87 6.04 5.33
CA ALA A 17 15.15 7.29 5.17
C ALA A 17 13.76 7.26 5.82
N VAL A 18 13.01 6.16 5.68
CA VAL A 18 11.72 5.99 6.35
C VAL A 18 11.87 5.97 7.87
N SER A 19 12.89 5.28 8.39
CA SER A 19 13.19 5.26 9.82
C SER A 19 13.50 6.67 10.35
N ASP A 20 14.37 7.41 9.65
CA ASP A 20 14.77 8.77 10.04
C ASP A 20 13.57 9.72 10.08
N LEU A 21 12.64 9.61 9.11
CA LEU A 21 11.40 10.38 9.10
C LEU A 21 10.43 9.97 10.23
N ASN A 22 10.31 8.68 10.51
CA ASN A 22 9.44 8.17 11.57
C ASN A 22 9.96 8.46 13.00
N LEU A 23 11.25 8.76 13.14
CA LEU A 23 11.90 9.18 14.39
C LEU A 23 11.89 10.70 14.59
N ASN A 24 11.48 11.45 13.56
CA ASN A 24 11.44 12.90 13.61
C ASN A 24 10.10 13.39 14.17
N ASP A 25 10.09 13.86 15.41
CA ASP A 25 8.87 14.34 16.10
C ASP A 25 8.29 15.65 15.51
N ASP A 26 9.03 16.34 14.63
CA ASP A 26 8.53 17.54 13.93
C ASP A 26 7.76 17.20 12.65
N ILE A 27 7.88 15.96 12.14
CA ILE A 27 7.29 15.50 10.87
C ILE A 27 6.38 14.30 11.15
N LEU A 28 5.14 14.32 10.64
CA LEU A 28 4.16 13.24 10.86
C LEU A 28 3.92 12.93 12.35
N GLN A 29 3.72 13.97 13.16
CA GLN A 29 3.65 13.89 14.64
C GLN A 29 2.70 12.83 15.22
N SER A 30 1.64 12.48 14.48
CA SER A 30 0.61 11.50 14.89
C SER A 30 0.53 10.28 13.98
N GLU A 31 1.38 10.20 12.95
CA GLU A 31 1.31 9.18 11.91
C GLU A 31 2.67 8.53 11.70
N LYS A 32 2.68 7.25 11.32
CA LYS A 32 3.92 6.57 10.94
C LYS A 32 3.83 6.13 9.50
N ILE A 33 4.93 6.33 8.78
CA ILE A 33 5.12 5.80 7.44
C ILE A 33 5.25 4.28 7.56
N THR A 34 4.27 3.57 7.02
CA THR A 34 4.32 2.13 6.74
C THR A 34 4.53 1.92 5.24
N TYR A 35 5.16 0.81 4.86
CA TYR A 35 5.48 0.54 3.45
C TYR A 35 5.48 -0.96 3.16
N SER A 36 5.29 -1.27 1.88
CA SER A 36 5.41 -2.62 1.31
C SER A 36 6.34 -2.55 0.09
N ILE A 37 7.46 -3.27 0.15
CA ILE A 37 8.47 -3.32 -0.93
C ILE A 37 8.40 -4.67 -1.63
N LYS A 38 8.51 -4.67 -2.95
CA LYS A 38 8.66 -5.89 -3.75
C LYS A 38 9.84 -5.78 -4.69
N LEU A 39 10.73 -6.77 -4.60
CA LEU A 39 11.79 -6.98 -5.56
C LEU A 39 11.19 -7.64 -6.80
N ILE A 40 11.52 -7.08 -7.97
CA ILE A 40 11.01 -7.55 -9.26
C ILE A 40 12.16 -8.00 -10.15
N GLU A 41 11.87 -8.96 -11.03
CA GLU A 41 12.76 -9.31 -12.12
C GLU A 41 12.83 -8.16 -13.14
N ALA A 42 13.99 -7.51 -13.26
CA ALA A 42 14.15 -6.27 -14.04
C ALA A 42 13.95 -6.45 -15.55
N ASN A 43 14.13 -7.67 -16.07
CA ASN A 43 13.97 -8.00 -17.47
C ASN A 43 12.49 -8.28 -17.86
N ASN A 44 11.57 -8.29 -16.90
CA ASN A 44 10.18 -8.69 -17.09
C ASN A 44 9.22 -7.54 -16.78
N PRO A 45 8.86 -6.72 -17.79
CA PRO A 45 8.00 -5.56 -17.59
C PRO A 45 6.57 -5.95 -17.17
N PHE A 46 6.08 -7.13 -17.55
CA PHE A 46 4.74 -7.59 -17.15
C PHE A 46 4.69 -7.94 -15.66
N HIS A 47 5.75 -8.56 -15.15
CA HIS A 47 5.88 -8.82 -13.72
C HIS A 47 5.91 -7.51 -12.92
N ALA A 48 6.64 -6.50 -13.41
CA ALA A 48 6.65 -5.17 -12.78
C ALA A 48 5.23 -4.56 -12.69
N VAL A 49 4.46 -4.61 -13.78
CA VAL A 49 3.07 -4.09 -13.80
C VAL A 49 2.18 -4.87 -12.85
N GLN A 50 2.32 -6.20 -12.81
CA GLN A 50 1.55 -7.05 -11.91
C GLN A 50 1.84 -6.74 -10.43
N GLU A 51 3.11 -6.62 -10.04
CA GLU A 51 3.48 -6.34 -8.65
C GLU A 51 3.00 -4.94 -8.21
N VAL A 52 3.05 -3.95 -9.09
CA VAL A 52 2.46 -2.62 -8.83
C VAL A 52 0.95 -2.74 -8.59
N TRP A 53 0.23 -3.51 -9.41
CA TRP A 53 -1.20 -3.73 -9.22
C TRP A 53 -1.50 -4.40 -7.88
N VAL A 54 -0.71 -5.38 -7.45
CA VAL A 54 -0.84 -6.04 -6.15
C VAL A 54 -0.63 -5.04 -5.01
N LEU A 55 0.41 -4.22 -5.06
CA LEU A 55 0.72 -3.22 -4.04
C LEU A 55 -0.40 -2.16 -3.91
N VAL A 56 -0.90 -1.66 -5.03
CA VAL A 56 -2.01 -0.69 -5.04
C VAL A 56 -3.29 -1.30 -4.44
N ASN A 57 -3.63 -2.54 -4.83
CA ASN A 57 -4.82 -3.19 -4.29
C ASN A 57 -4.68 -3.47 -2.80
N MET A 58 -3.51 -3.92 -2.32
CA MET A 58 -3.26 -4.14 -0.91
C MET A 58 -3.53 -2.87 -0.09
N HIS A 59 -2.98 -1.72 -0.52
CA HIS A 59 -3.19 -0.46 0.19
C HIS A 59 -4.64 0.03 0.15
N ILE A 60 -5.34 -0.15 -0.98
CA ILE A 60 -6.77 0.14 -1.08
C ILE A 60 -7.58 -0.70 -0.10
N GLN A 61 -7.26 -1.99 0.06
CA GLN A 61 -7.97 -2.85 1.03
C GLN A 61 -7.65 -2.47 2.47
N GLU A 62 -6.40 -2.14 2.79
CA GLU A 62 -5.99 -1.66 4.11
C GLU A 62 -6.78 -0.41 4.50
N LYS A 63 -6.86 0.60 3.62
CA LYS A 63 -7.64 1.82 3.85
C LYS A 63 -9.14 1.54 3.96
N ARG A 64 -9.69 0.54 3.26
CA ARG A 64 -11.09 0.12 3.40
C ARG A 64 -11.40 -0.52 4.75
N GLN A 65 -10.44 -1.21 5.38
CA GLN A 65 -10.63 -1.81 6.71
C GLN A 65 -10.61 -0.78 7.83
N SER A 66 -9.94 0.36 7.64
CA SER A 66 -9.90 1.46 8.62
C SER A 66 -11.16 2.33 8.62
N ILE A 67 -12.02 2.23 7.59
CA ILE A 67 -13.34 2.86 7.59
C ILE A 67 -14.28 1.86 8.29
N PRO A 68 -14.87 2.17 9.46
CA PRO A 68 -15.89 1.31 10.03
C PRO A 68 -17.01 1.19 9.00
N PHE A 69 -17.14 0.00 8.43
CA PHE A 69 -18.12 -0.29 7.41
C PHE A 69 -19.51 -0.30 8.06
N GLN A 70 -20.15 0.87 8.10
CA GLN A 70 -21.50 1.08 8.63
C GLN A 70 -22.61 0.67 7.65
N GLY A 71 -22.38 -0.30 6.75
CA GLY A 71 -23.46 -0.77 5.89
C GLY A 71 -23.06 -1.89 4.96
N THR A 72 -23.52 -3.10 5.25
CA THR A 72 -23.38 -4.29 4.40
C THR A 72 -23.73 -4.00 2.94
N TYR A 73 -22.79 -4.25 2.01
CA TYR A 73 -23.09 -4.16 0.57
C TYR A 73 -24.07 -5.29 0.19
N PRO A 74 -25.20 -4.97 -0.46
CA PRO A 74 -26.12 -5.99 -0.92
C PRO A 74 -25.62 -6.58 -2.23
N ILE A 75 -25.48 -7.91 -2.26
CA ILE A 75 -25.56 -8.68 -3.50
C ILE A 75 -26.89 -8.29 -4.18
N ASN A 76 -26.81 -7.73 -5.39
CA ASN A 76 -27.94 -7.29 -6.24
C ASN A 76 -28.43 -5.83 -6.12
N GLY A 77 -27.64 -4.91 -5.55
CA GLY A 77 -27.85 -3.47 -5.81
C GLY A 77 -29.08 -2.83 -5.15
N ILE A 78 -29.65 -3.43 -4.11
CA ILE A 78 -30.74 -2.84 -3.31
C ILE A 78 -30.16 -2.22 -2.03
N PRO A 79 -30.12 -0.89 -1.84
CA PRO A 79 -29.50 -0.29 -0.65
C PRO A 79 -30.14 -0.82 0.66
N PRO A 80 -29.34 -1.05 1.73
CA PRO A 80 -29.81 -1.67 2.99
C PRO A 80 -30.99 -0.94 3.67
N THR A 81 -31.17 0.35 3.40
CA THR A 81 -32.23 1.19 3.96
C THR A 81 -33.63 0.82 3.47
N ALA A 82 -33.76 0.02 2.40
CA ALA A 82 -35.05 -0.44 1.88
C ALA A 82 -35.63 -1.67 2.61
N LEU A 83 -34.91 -2.25 3.58
CA LEU A 83 -35.34 -3.40 4.38
C LEU A 83 -35.74 -3.01 5.83
N LYS A 84 -36.50 -1.92 5.97
CA LYS A 84 -37.27 -1.65 7.19
C LYS A 84 -38.76 -1.56 6.83
N ALA A 85 -39.42 -2.71 6.82
CA ALA A 85 -40.85 -2.89 7.05
C ALA A 85 -41.03 -4.17 7.87
#